data_AF-A0AAX0Z0C8-F1
#
_entry.id   AF-A0AAX0Z0C8-F1
#
_cell.length_a   1.000
_cell.length_b   1.000
_cell.length_c   1.000
_cell.angle_alpha   90.00
_cell.angle_beta   90.00
_cell.angle_gamma   90.00
#
_symmetry.space_group_name_H-M   'P 1'
#
loop_
_entity.id
_entity.type
_entity.pdbx_description
1 polymer ?
#
loop_
_entity_poly.entity_id
_entity_poly.type
_entity_poly.pdbx_seq_one_letter_code
_entity_poly.pdbx_strand_id
1 'polypeptide(L)'
;ATRSGGLPVGNRNVDYSGFGDDAAFNAGVQRLDAVPAAQARVRSTLALTGALKRPLVIQFNHNDPTIVPHMQTLYPQLAKSAGAAPLPQVLPAVGEGHCGFSDAQVVEALKAVQR
;
A
#
# COMPACT_ATOMS: atom_id res chain seq x y z
N ALA A 1 19.32 10.96 5.96
CA ALA A 1 17.88 11.26 6.06
C ALA A 1 17.56 11.75 7.48
N THR A 2 16.74 12.78 7.63
CA THR A 2 16.30 13.29 8.95
C THR A 2 15.23 12.35 9.53
N ARG A 3 15.45 11.82 10.73
CA ARG A 3 14.48 10.95 11.41
C ARG A 3 13.28 11.77 11.91
N SER A 4 12.08 11.17 11.91
CA SER A 4 10.84 11.81 12.39
C SER A 4 10.74 11.89 13.92
N GLY A 5 11.77 11.48 14.66
CA GLY A 5 11.81 11.57 16.13
C GLY A 5 11.04 10.47 16.88
N GLY A 6 10.66 9.38 16.21
CA GLY A 6 9.94 8.27 16.83
C GLY A 6 9.25 7.37 15.80
N LEU A 7 8.56 6.33 16.26
CA LEU A 7 7.74 5.46 15.42
C LEU A 7 6.40 6.17 15.12
N PRO A 8 6.08 6.47 13.84
CA PRO A 8 4.88 7.23 13.47
C PRO A 8 3.60 6.38 13.44
N VAL A 9 3.74 5.07 13.64
CA VAL A 9 2.66 4.07 13.63
C VAL A 9 2.70 3.30 14.94
N GLY A 10 1.53 2.87 15.41
CA GLY A 10 1.38 2.07 16.63
C GLY A 10 0.41 0.94 16.36
N ASN A 11 0.40 -0.05 17.26
CA ASN A 11 -0.44 -1.24 17.15
C ASN A 11 -1.29 -1.50 18.41
N ARG A 12 -1.39 -0.52 19.31
CA ARG A 12 -2.19 -0.58 20.54
C ARG A 12 -3.61 -1.10 20.29
N ASN A 13 -4.24 -0.66 19.20
CA ASN A 13 -5.63 -0.95 18.85
C ASN A 13 -5.75 -1.79 17.56
N VAL A 14 -4.70 -2.55 17.20
CA VAL A 14 -4.71 -3.39 15.99
C VAL A 14 -5.03 -4.82 16.39
N ASP A 15 -6.11 -5.37 15.85
CA ASP A 15 -6.41 -6.80 15.95
C ASP A 15 -5.73 -7.52 14.78
N TYR A 16 -4.68 -8.28 15.09
CA TYR A 16 -3.95 -9.04 14.09
C TYR A 16 -4.69 -10.33 13.74
N SER A 17 -4.66 -10.71 12.48
CA SER A 17 -5.22 -11.97 12.00
C SER A 17 -4.30 -12.66 11.00
N GLY A 18 -4.44 -13.98 10.86
CA GLY A 18 -3.70 -14.78 9.87
C GLY A 18 -2.43 -15.45 10.41
N PHE A 19 -2.29 -15.57 11.73
CA PHE A 19 -1.18 -16.23 12.41
C PHE A 19 -1.51 -17.65 12.89
N GLY A 20 -2.72 -18.14 12.58
CA GLY A 20 -3.22 -19.46 13.00
C GLY A 20 -3.92 -19.37 14.36
N ASP A 21 -3.15 -19.12 15.43
CA ASP A 21 -3.71 -18.76 16.75
C ASP A 21 -3.62 -17.25 16.97
N ASP A 22 -4.58 -16.55 16.37
CA ASP A 22 -4.63 -15.09 16.42
C ASP A 22 -4.81 -14.56 17.86
N ALA A 23 -5.47 -15.32 18.74
CA ALA A 23 -5.67 -14.92 20.14
C ALA A 23 -4.35 -14.95 20.91
N ALA A 24 -3.59 -16.05 20.80
CA ALA A 24 -2.27 -16.15 21.41
C ALA A 24 -1.30 -15.10 20.84
N PHE A 25 -1.32 -14.86 19.52
CA PHE A 25 -0.50 -13.84 18.89
C PHE A 25 -0.81 -12.44 19.43
N ASN A 26 -2.09 -12.04 19.47
CA ASN A 26 -2.50 -10.73 19.95
C ASN A 26 -2.25 -10.53 21.45
N ALA A 27 -2.26 -11.60 22.26
CA ALA A 27 -1.90 -11.57 23.67
C ALA A 27 -0.38 -11.42 23.89
N GLY A 28 0.45 -12.00 23.02
CA GLY A 28 1.91 -11.98 23.13
C GLY A 28 2.61 -10.81 22.43
N VAL A 29 1.98 -10.17 21.44
CA VAL A 29 2.61 -9.09 20.68
C VAL A 29 2.80 -7.83 21.52
N GLN A 30 3.99 -7.23 21.45
CA GLN A 30 4.24 -5.95 22.10
C GLN A 30 3.32 -4.87 21.55
N ARG A 31 2.64 -4.16 22.46
CA ARG A 31 1.72 -3.05 22.13
C ARG A 31 2.43 -1.71 22.30
N LEU A 32 2.58 -1.00 21.19
CA LEU A 32 3.26 0.28 21.06
C LEU A 32 2.29 1.37 20.62
N ASP A 33 2.40 2.54 21.24
CA ASP A 33 1.74 3.75 20.75
C ASP A 33 2.60 4.42 19.68
N ALA A 34 1.96 5.05 18.71
CA ALA A 34 2.64 5.96 17.80
C ALA A 34 3.12 7.19 18.56
N VAL A 35 4.31 7.70 18.23
CA VAL A 35 4.78 8.99 18.75
C VAL A 35 3.99 10.10 18.04
N PRO A 36 3.16 10.90 18.73
CA PRO A 36 2.21 11.81 18.08
C PRO A 36 2.87 12.82 17.13
N ALA A 37 4.02 13.37 17.52
CA ALA A 37 4.77 14.30 16.67
C ALA A 37 5.33 13.62 15.40
N ALA A 38 5.81 12.38 15.51
CA ALA A 38 6.28 11.60 14.36
C ALA A 38 5.12 11.23 13.43
N GLN A 39 3.97 10.83 13.99
CA GLN A 39 2.75 10.54 13.24
C GLN A 39 2.24 11.79 12.51
N ALA A 40 2.17 12.94 13.18
CA ALA A 40 1.76 14.21 12.58
C ALA A 40 2.68 14.59 11.42
N ARG A 41 4.01 14.47 11.60
CA ARG A 41 5.00 14.74 10.54
C ARG A 41 4.79 13.84 9.33
N VAL A 42 4.65 12.52 9.54
CA VAL A 42 4.42 11.58 8.43
C VAL A 42 3.10 11.89 7.73
N ARG A 43 2.03 12.18 8.48
CA ARG A 43 0.74 12.58 7.89
C ARG A 43 0.85 13.88 7.07
N SER A 44 1.63 14.85 7.52
CA SER A 44 1.74 16.13 6.81
C SER A 44 2.66 16.07 5.59
N THR A 45 3.67 15.19 5.58
CA THR A 45 4.68 15.17 4.51
C THR A 45 4.65 13.95 3.60
N LEU A 46 4.06 12.83 4.04
CA LEU A 46 4.11 11.52 3.35
C LEU A 46 2.75 10.83 3.25
N ALA A 47 1.65 11.48 3.68
CA ALA A 47 0.34 10.85 3.58
C ALA A 47 0.00 10.55 2.12
N LEU A 48 -0.34 9.29 1.85
CA LEU A 48 -1.05 8.92 0.64
C LEU A 48 -2.46 9.50 0.75
N THR A 49 -2.84 10.34 -0.20
CA THR A 49 -4.15 11.03 -0.17
C THR A 49 -5.19 10.37 -1.05
N GLY A 50 -4.79 9.47 -1.97
CA GLY A 50 -5.67 8.92 -3.01
C GLY A 50 -6.12 9.93 -4.07
N ALA A 51 -5.82 11.22 -3.90
CA ALA A 51 -6.19 12.28 -4.82
C ALA A 51 -5.33 12.20 -6.09
N LEU A 52 -5.83 11.49 -7.10
CA LEU A 52 -5.17 11.36 -8.39
C LEU A 52 -5.11 12.72 -9.09
N LYS A 53 -3.92 13.07 -9.59
CA LYS A 53 -3.68 14.29 -10.40
C LYS A 53 -3.52 13.98 -11.88
N ARG A 54 -3.38 12.71 -12.22
CA ARG A 54 -3.15 12.16 -13.57
C ARG A 54 -3.80 10.78 -13.63
N PRO A 55 -4.14 10.30 -14.85
CA PRO A 55 -4.51 8.91 -15.05
C PRO A 55 -3.45 7.97 -14.48
N LEU A 56 -3.89 6.86 -13.86
CA LEU A 56 -3.02 5.91 -13.18
C LEU A 56 -3.45 4.48 -13.53
N VAL A 57 -2.48 3.67 -13.94
CA VAL A 57 -2.61 2.21 -14.02
C VAL A 57 -1.72 1.58 -12.95
N ILE A 58 -2.17 0.47 -12.38
CA ILE A 58 -1.45 -0.34 -11.42
C ILE A 58 -1.36 -1.76 -11.97
N GLN A 59 -0.16 -2.32 -12.02
CA GLN A 59 0.07 -3.70 -12.45
C GLN A 59 0.90 -4.43 -11.40
N PHE A 60 0.51 -5.67 -11.11
CA PHE A 60 1.17 -6.53 -10.14
C PHE A 60 1.84 -7.71 -10.84
N ASN A 61 2.87 -8.27 -10.21
CA ASN A 61 3.43 -9.55 -10.61
C ASN A 61 2.61 -10.71 -10.06
N HIS A 62 2.71 -11.88 -10.70
CA HIS A 62 2.34 -13.12 -10.07
C HIS A 62 3.35 -13.45 -8.95
N ASN A 63 2.82 -13.96 -7.83
CA ASN A 63 3.62 -14.50 -6.73
C ASN A 63 4.72 -13.57 -6.19
N ASP A 64 4.45 -12.25 -6.10
CA ASP A 64 5.40 -11.30 -5.51
C ASP A 64 5.64 -11.62 -4.03
N PRO A 65 6.88 -11.99 -3.61
CA PRO A 65 7.16 -12.38 -2.24
C PRO A 65 7.24 -11.19 -1.28
N THR A 66 7.20 -9.95 -1.79
CA THR A 66 7.34 -8.72 -1.01
C THR A 66 6.02 -7.94 -0.91
N ILE A 67 5.15 -8.03 -1.93
CA ILE A 67 3.86 -7.35 -1.98
C ILE A 67 2.74 -8.38 -1.76
N VAL A 68 2.32 -8.51 -0.51
CA VAL A 68 1.23 -9.41 -0.11
C VAL A 68 -0.11 -9.03 -0.76
N PRO A 69 -0.96 -10.00 -1.17
CA PRO A 69 -2.16 -9.74 -1.97
C PRO A 69 -3.14 -8.70 -1.40
N HIS A 70 -3.30 -8.65 -0.07
CA HIS A 70 -4.24 -7.70 0.55
C HIS A 70 -3.85 -6.23 0.30
N MET A 71 -2.55 -5.93 0.15
CA MET A 71 -2.04 -4.58 -0.10
C MET A 71 -2.48 -4.04 -1.46
N GLN A 72 -2.73 -4.92 -2.43
CA GLN A 72 -3.09 -4.55 -3.81
C GLN A 72 -4.39 -3.73 -3.89
N THR A 73 -5.29 -3.92 -2.92
CA THR A 73 -6.59 -3.24 -2.88
C THR A 73 -6.55 -1.87 -2.19
N LEU A 74 -5.53 -1.59 -1.39
CA LEU A 74 -5.50 -0.43 -0.49
C LEU A 74 -5.49 0.90 -1.24
N TYR A 75 -4.62 1.05 -2.24
CA TYR A 75 -4.52 2.31 -2.97
C TYR A 75 -5.74 2.59 -3.87
N PRO A 76 -6.28 1.62 -4.64
CA PRO A 76 -7.56 1.81 -5.34
C PRO A 76 -8.71 2.22 -4.43
N GLN A 77 -8.81 1.62 -3.23
CA GLN A 77 -9.83 2.00 -2.24
C GLN A 77 -9.61 3.42 -1.71
N LEU A 78 -8.36 3.80 -1.44
CA LEU A 78 -8.00 5.14 -1.03
C LEU A 78 -8.31 6.20 -2.11
N ALA A 79 -8.04 5.88 -3.38
CA ALA A 79 -8.39 6.77 -4.49
C ALA A 79 -9.91 6.93 -4.63
N LYS A 80 -10.66 5.83 -4.46
CA LYS A 80 -12.12 5.87 -4.45
C LYS A 80 -12.67 6.71 -3.30
N SER A 81 -12.15 6.56 -2.08
CA SER A 81 -12.60 7.35 -0.92
C SER A 81 -12.24 8.84 -1.05
N ALA A 82 -11.15 9.16 -1.77
CA ALA A 82 -10.77 10.52 -2.12
C ALA A 82 -11.59 11.12 -3.29
N GLY A 83 -12.53 10.36 -3.88
CA GLY A 83 -13.39 10.82 -4.97
C GLY A 83 -12.69 10.90 -6.33
N ALA A 84 -11.64 10.10 -6.56
CA ALA A 84 -10.94 10.10 -7.84
C ALA A 84 -11.87 9.73 -9.01
N ALA A 85 -11.82 10.54 -10.07
CA ALA A 85 -12.53 10.33 -11.33
C ALA A 85 -11.61 10.71 -12.51
N PRO A 86 -11.19 9.76 -13.35
CA PRO A 86 -11.43 8.32 -13.24
C PRO A 86 -10.70 7.67 -12.04
N LEU A 87 -11.16 6.48 -11.64
CA LEU A 87 -10.44 5.63 -10.67
C LEU A 87 -9.13 5.09 -11.27
N PRO A 88 -8.14 4.69 -10.44
CA PRO A 88 -7.00 3.93 -10.94
C PRO A 88 -7.46 2.66 -11.66
N GLN A 89 -6.91 2.38 -12.83
CA GLN A 89 -7.13 1.12 -13.52
C GLN A 89 -6.15 0.06 -13.00
N VAL A 90 -6.66 -1.04 -12.46
CA VAL A 90 -5.82 -2.17 -12.06
C VAL A 90 -5.80 -3.16 -13.23
N LEU A 91 -4.61 -3.42 -13.76
CA LEU A 91 -4.39 -4.37 -14.85
C LEU A 91 -4.29 -5.82 -14.31
N PRO A 92 -4.57 -6.83 -15.15
CA PRO A 92 -4.28 -8.22 -14.80
C PRO A 92 -2.82 -8.40 -14.40
N ALA A 93 -2.55 -9.30 -13.44
CA ALA A 93 -1.17 -9.60 -13.07
C ALA A 93 -0.41 -10.24 -14.24
N VAL A 94 0.88 -9.92 -14.37
CA VAL A 94 1.79 -10.45 -15.39
C VAL A 94 3.22 -10.53 -14.86
N GLY A 95 4.05 -11.42 -15.42
CA GLY A 95 5.40 -11.65 -14.93
C GLY A 95 5.42 -12.30 -13.54
N GLU A 96 6.60 -12.63 -13.02
CA GLU A 96 6.76 -13.39 -11.78
C GLU A 96 7.68 -12.68 -10.78
N GLY A 97 7.49 -12.93 -9.48
CA GLY A 97 8.38 -12.42 -8.44
C GLY A 97 8.19 -10.92 -8.18
N HIS A 98 9.27 -10.22 -7.84
CA HIS A 98 9.20 -8.79 -7.49
C HIS A 98 9.74 -7.91 -8.60
N CYS A 99 8.87 -7.08 -9.19
CA CYS A 99 9.16 -6.24 -10.35
C CYS A 99 9.67 -7.02 -11.58
N GLY A 100 9.33 -8.30 -11.69
CA GLY A 100 9.75 -9.19 -12.79
C GLY A 100 8.94 -9.01 -14.07
N PHE A 101 8.76 -7.77 -14.50
CA PHE A 101 8.10 -7.42 -15.76
C PHE A 101 9.11 -7.43 -16.91
N SER A 102 8.69 -7.90 -18.08
CA SER A 102 9.45 -7.68 -19.32
C SER A 102 9.27 -6.25 -19.83
N ASP A 103 10.21 -5.76 -20.63
CA ASP A 103 10.10 -4.44 -21.26
C ASP A 103 8.79 -4.27 -22.04
N ALA A 104 8.36 -5.33 -22.75
CA ALA A 104 7.10 -5.33 -23.48
C ALA A 104 5.90 -5.16 -22.53
N GLN A 105 5.88 -5.85 -21.39
CA GLN A 105 4.80 -5.72 -20.40
C GLN A 105 4.76 -4.30 -19.81
N VAL A 106 5.92 -3.71 -19.51
CA VAL A 106 5.98 -2.32 -19.04
C VAL A 106 5.43 -1.35 -20.08
N VAL A 107 5.81 -1.50 -21.35
CA VAL A 107 5.30 -0.67 -22.45
C VAL A 107 3.78 -0.83 -22.63
N GLU A 108 3.25 -2.05 -22.56
CA GLU A 108 1.81 -2.28 -22.64
C GLU A 108 1.06 -1.66 -21.46
N ALA A 109 1.61 -1.72 -20.24
CA ALA A 109 1.04 -1.04 -19.08
C ALA A 109 0.97 0.47 -19.28
N LEU A 110 2.05 1.08 -19.81
CA LEU A 110 2.08 2.52 -20.10
C LEU A 110 1.07 2.93 -21.18
N LYS A 111 0.87 2.10 -22.21
CA LYS A 111 -0.16 2.33 -23.24
C LYS A 111 -1.58 2.29 -22.68
N ALA A 112 -1.81 1.50 -21.62
CA ALA A 112 -3.10 1.40 -20.96
C ALA A 112 -3.46 2.67 -20.16
N VAL A 113 -2.51 3.56 -19.87
CA VAL A 113 -2.79 4.89 -19.30
C VAL A 113 -3.58 5.71 -20.35
N GLN A 114 -4.91 5.67 -20.30
CA GLN A 114 -5.74 6.57 -21.11
C GLN A 114 -5.50 8.01 -20.67
N ARG A 115 -5.43 8.94 -21.64
CA ARG A 115 -5.27 10.38 -21.37
C ARG A 115 -6.53 10.99 -20.77
#